data_AF-A0AA35IT84-F1
#
_entry.id   AF-A0AA35IT84-F1
#
_cell.length_a   1.000
_cell.length_b   1.000
_cell.length_c   1.000
_cell.angle_alpha   90.00
_cell.angle_beta   90.00
_cell.angle_gamma   90.00
#
_symmetry.space_group_name_H-M   'P 1'
#
loop_
_entity.id
_entity.type
_entity.pdbx_description
1 polymer ?
#
loop_
_entity_poly.entity_id
_entity_poly.type
_entity_poly.pdbx_seq_one_letter_code
_entity_poly.pdbx_strand_id
1 'polypeptide(L)'
;MKKDLHKERTQRTIKLNNNQGDEADDLYLHIIQMFGCIQKTTAEDATKLLVLGDVEVEISIGSILIEWTKNSMVSETIANSILIMIIGLNTSEKNVLSESRLKERSDDAWRAQELQNLLQEQFGNSFSVDEKDEKKENAKNGSVTIGKSKAIIDFSTMKLVDCNSNPLKGRVESILDIGKKLTTPLC
;
A
#
# COMPACT_ATOMS: atom_id res chain seq x y z
N MET A 1 -46.00 11.57 17.37
CA MET A 1 -45.65 10.15 17.12
C MET A 1 -44.68 10.07 15.95
N LYS A 2 -43.36 10.07 16.21
CA LYS A 2 -42.40 9.55 15.23
C LYS A 2 -42.20 8.08 15.61
N LYS A 3 -42.76 7.16 14.83
CA LYS A 3 -42.40 5.76 14.91
C LYS A 3 -40.99 5.68 14.35
N ASP A 4 -39.99 5.63 15.22
CA ASP A 4 -38.70 5.06 14.86
C ASP A 4 -39.00 3.61 14.52
N LEU A 5 -39.16 3.36 13.21
CA LEU A 5 -39.21 2.02 12.67
C LEU A 5 -37.90 1.39 13.12
N HIS A 6 -37.97 0.44 14.06
CA HIS A 6 -36.83 -0.34 14.47
C HIS A 6 -36.33 -1.05 13.22
N LYS A 7 -35.36 -0.46 12.53
CA LYS A 7 -34.72 -1.06 11.37
C LYS A 7 -34.09 -2.35 11.89
N GLU A 8 -34.63 -3.48 11.48
CA GLU A 8 -34.07 -4.77 11.85
C GLU A 8 -32.62 -4.81 11.36
N ARG A 9 -31.67 -5.12 12.24
CA ARG A 9 -30.23 -5.13 11.94
C ARG A 9 -29.80 -6.57 11.66
N THR A 10 -28.91 -6.73 10.68
CA THR A 10 -28.16 -7.97 10.45
C THR A 10 -26.74 -7.75 10.96
N GLN A 11 -26.15 -8.77 11.58
CA GLN A 11 -24.78 -8.71 12.08
C GLN A 11 -23.93 -9.92 11.67
N ARG A 12 -22.63 -9.71 11.51
CA ARG A 12 -21.62 -10.76 11.29
C ARG A 12 -20.39 -10.48 12.13
N THR A 13 -19.96 -11.48 12.89
CA THR A 13 -18.72 -11.42 13.67
C THR A 13 -17.66 -12.31 13.02
N ILE A 14 -16.46 -11.76 12.86
CA ILE A 14 -15.28 -12.43 12.32
C ILE A 14 -14.25 -12.46 13.44
N LYS A 15 -13.67 -13.63 13.72
CA LYS A 15 -12.57 -13.76 14.69
C LYS A 15 -11.25 -13.57 13.97
N LEU A 16 -10.38 -12.74 14.54
CA LEU A 16 -9.02 -12.53 14.07
C LEU A 16 -8.09 -13.49 14.82
N ASN A 17 -7.21 -14.17 14.08
CA ASN A 17 -6.29 -15.15 14.67
C ASN A 17 -5.00 -14.51 15.23
N ASN A 18 -4.74 -13.24 14.92
CA ASN A 18 -3.48 -12.57 15.23
C ASN A 18 -3.68 -11.33 16.12
N ASN A 19 -2.72 -11.14 17.02
CA ASN A 19 -2.75 -10.17 18.11
C ASN A 19 -1.96 -8.88 17.77
N GLN A 20 -1.98 -8.44 16.52
CA GLN A 20 -1.22 -7.26 16.08
C GLN A 20 -2.15 -6.10 15.73
N GLY A 21 -1.99 -4.98 16.44
CA GLY A 21 -2.74 -3.74 16.22
C GLY A 21 -2.60 -3.15 14.81
N ASP A 22 -1.57 -3.57 14.07
CA ASP A 22 -1.28 -3.16 12.68
C ASP A 22 -2.41 -3.55 11.70
N GLU A 23 -3.07 -4.70 11.91
CA GLU A 23 -4.15 -5.17 11.02
C GLU A 23 -5.42 -4.29 11.11
N ALA A 24 -5.66 -3.67 12.27
CA ALA A 24 -6.80 -2.78 12.49
C ALA A 24 -6.62 -1.44 11.77
N ASP A 25 -5.40 -0.91 11.79
CA ASP A 25 -5.05 0.32 11.08
C ASP A 25 -5.06 0.11 9.55
N ASP A 26 -4.54 -1.03 9.09
CA ASP A 26 -4.64 -1.43 7.68
C ASP A 26 -6.10 -1.54 7.22
N LEU A 27 -6.95 -2.24 7.97
CA LEU A 27 -8.36 -2.39 7.63
C LEU A 27 -9.08 -1.03 7.58
N TYR A 28 -8.80 -0.16 8.54
CA TYR A 28 -9.33 1.20 8.57
C TYR A 28 -8.95 1.97 7.29
N LEU A 29 -7.69 1.94 6.87
CA LEU A 29 -7.22 2.60 5.65
C LEU A 29 -7.91 2.06 4.39
N HIS A 30 -8.05 0.74 4.26
CA HIS A 30 -8.73 0.13 3.11
C HIS A 30 -10.20 0.53 3.03
N ILE A 31 -10.91 0.57 4.17
CA ILE A 31 -12.31 0.99 4.23
C ILE A 31 -12.45 2.46 3.80
N ILE A 32 -11.56 3.34 4.27
CA ILE A 32 -11.53 4.76 3.90
C ILE A 32 -11.32 4.91 2.39
N GLN A 33 -10.33 4.22 1.83
CA GLN A 33 -9.98 4.32 0.41
C GLN A 33 -11.10 3.83 -0.52
N MET A 34 -11.81 2.76 -0.14
CA MET A 34 -12.83 2.16 -1.00
C MET A 34 -14.20 2.84 -0.89
N PHE A 35 -14.61 3.28 0.29
CA PHE A 35 -15.97 3.76 0.53
C PHE A 35 -16.05 5.21 0.98
N GLY A 36 -14.94 5.78 1.44
CA GLY A 36 -14.94 6.91 2.35
C GLY A 36 -15.51 6.51 3.71
N CYS A 37 -14.90 6.96 4.81
CA CYS A 37 -15.54 6.86 6.13
C CYS A 37 -16.10 8.22 6.50
N ILE A 38 -17.32 8.22 7.02
CA ILE A 38 -18.01 9.46 7.38
C ILE A 38 -17.80 9.75 8.86
N GLN A 39 -17.68 8.73 9.74
CA GLN A 39 -17.53 8.92 11.18
C GLN A 39 -16.71 7.78 11.84
N LYS A 40 -15.69 8.14 12.64
CA LYS A 40 -14.89 7.25 13.47
C LYS A 40 -15.12 7.59 14.94
N THR A 41 -15.46 6.60 15.74
CA THR A 41 -15.54 6.71 17.21
C THR A 41 -14.58 5.71 17.82
N THR A 42 -13.60 6.19 18.57
CA THR A 42 -12.63 5.34 19.27
C THR A 42 -12.99 5.29 20.75
N ALA A 43 -13.20 4.07 21.26
CA ALA A 43 -13.28 3.75 22.67
C ALA A 43 -11.95 3.09 23.13
N GLU A 44 -11.79 2.85 24.43
CA GLU A 44 -10.55 2.27 24.99
C GLU A 44 -10.22 0.87 24.45
N ASP A 45 -11.23 0.11 24.02
CA ASP A 45 -11.13 -1.30 23.64
C ASP A 45 -11.59 -1.60 22.19
N ALA A 46 -12.21 -0.62 21.52
CA ALA A 46 -12.80 -0.80 20.21
C ALA A 46 -12.78 0.47 19.35
N THR A 47 -12.60 0.30 18.04
CA THR A 47 -12.81 1.35 17.04
C THR A 47 -14.09 1.07 16.26
N LYS A 48 -15.05 2.01 16.30
CA LYS A 48 -16.29 1.95 15.53
C LYS A 48 -16.21 2.87 14.31
N LEU A 49 -16.60 2.35 13.15
CA LEU A 49 -16.66 3.04 11.87
C LEU A 49 -18.09 3.01 11.34
N LEU A 50 -18.63 4.18 10.99
CA LEU A 50 -19.90 4.28 10.30
C LEU A 50 -19.65 4.57 8.82
N VAL A 51 -19.95 3.58 7.98
CA VAL A 51 -19.80 3.62 6.53
C VAL A 51 -21.14 3.96 5.90
N LEU A 52 -21.15 5.05 5.13
CA LEU A 52 -22.31 5.55 4.39
C LEU A 52 -23.60 5.69 5.24
N GLY A 53 -23.45 5.95 6.55
CA GLY A 53 -24.54 6.23 7.47
C GLY A 53 -25.42 5.05 7.87
N ASP A 54 -25.09 3.82 7.45
CA ASP A 54 -25.95 2.65 7.70
C ASP A 54 -25.18 1.34 7.99
N VAL A 55 -23.92 1.21 7.56
CA VAL A 55 -23.08 0.04 7.89
C VAL A 55 -22.12 0.41 9.01
N GLU A 56 -22.17 -0.32 10.11
CA GLU A 56 -21.31 -0.13 11.27
C GLU A 56 -20.28 -1.26 11.32
N VAL A 57 -19.01 -0.88 11.48
CA VAL A 57 -17.90 -1.83 11.66
C VAL A 57 -17.26 -1.52 13.01
N GLU A 58 -17.31 -2.48 13.93
CA GLU A 58 -16.63 -2.41 15.21
C GLU A 58 -15.42 -3.34 15.18
N ILE A 59 -14.24 -2.76 15.35
CA ILE A 59 -12.95 -3.45 15.36
C ILE A 59 -12.49 -3.50 16.81
N SER A 60 -12.43 -4.72 17.37
CA SER A 60 -12.03 -4.99 18.75
C SER A 60 -10.86 -5.98 18.76
N ILE A 61 -10.21 -6.14 19.91
CA ILE A 61 -9.09 -7.08 20.02
C ILE A 61 -9.56 -8.50 19.70
N GLY A 62 -9.04 -9.08 18.61
CA GLY A 62 -9.34 -10.46 18.21
C GLY A 62 -10.69 -10.67 17.50
N SER A 63 -11.48 -9.62 17.25
CA SER A 63 -12.73 -9.75 16.51
C SER A 63 -13.16 -8.48 15.78
N ILE A 64 -13.88 -8.67 14.68
CA ILE A 64 -14.54 -7.60 13.94
C ILE A 64 -16.03 -7.92 13.87
N LEU A 65 -16.86 -6.96 14.25
CA LEU A 65 -18.31 -7.02 14.12
C LEU A 65 -18.75 -6.06 13.01
N ILE A 66 -19.57 -6.55 12.08
CA ILE A 66 -20.19 -5.74 11.03
C ILE A 66 -21.69 -5.80 11.22
N GLU A 67 -22.35 -4.64 11.31
CA GLU A 67 -23.80 -4.52 11.43
C GLU A 67 -24.38 -3.62 10.33
N TRP A 68 -25.50 -4.02 9.74
CA TRP A 68 -26.16 -3.26 8.69
C TRP A 68 -27.69 -3.43 8.72
N THR A 69 -28.41 -2.53 8.05
CA THR A 69 -29.87 -2.63 7.96
C THR A 69 -30.27 -3.82 7.09
N LYS A 70 -31.10 -4.70 7.64
CA LYS A 70 -31.66 -5.86 6.95
C LYS A 70 -32.50 -5.42 5.74
N ASN A 71 -32.41 -6.17 4.65
CA ASN A 71 -33.10 -5.91 3.37
C ASN A 71 -32.71 -4.59 2.67
N SER A 72 -31.64 -3.91 3.11
CA SER A 72 -31.06 -2.81 2.36
C SER A 72 -30.04 -3.36 1.37
N MET A 73 -30.39 -3.37 0.08
CA MET A 73 -29.50 -3.85 -0.98
C MET A 73 -28.15 -3.09 -0.99
N VAL A 74 -28.18 -1.78 -0.72
CA VAL A 74 -26.97 -0.95 -0.64
C VAL A 74 -26.11 -1.36 0.55
N SER A 75 -26.68 -1.44 1.74
CA SER A 75 -25.96 -1.77 2.97
C SER A 75 -25.44 -3.20 2.95
N GLU A 76 -26.20 -4.13 2.38
CA GLU A 76 -25.77 -5.52 2.18
C GLU A 76 -24.60 -5.62 1.19
N THR A 77 -24.63 -4.85 0.10
CA THR A 77 -23.50 -4.79 -0.86
C THR A 77 -22.24 -4.28 -0.17
N ILE A 78 -22.34 -3.18 0.59
CA ILE A 78 -21.22 -2.60 1.33
C ILE A 78 -20.69 -3.60 2.37
N ALA A 79 -21.58 -4.20 3.17
CA ALA A 79 -21.21 -5.19 4.18
C ALA A 79 -20.52 -6.41 3.57
N ASN A 80 -21.01 -6.91 2.43
CA ASN A 80 -20.38 -8.01 1.70
C ASN A 80 -18.99 -7.63 1.16
N SER A 81 -18.81 -6.42 0.64
CA SER A 81 -17.49 -5.96 0.21
C SER A 81 -16.50 -5.84 1.38
N ILE A 82 -16.94 -5.33 2.53
CA ILE A 82 -16.10 -5.27 3.75
C ILE A 82 -15.75 -6.67 4.26
N LEU A 83 -16.71 -7.59 4.25
CA LEU A 83 -16.48 -8.98 4.60
C LEU A 83 -15.42 -9.63 3.72
N ILE A 84 -15.49 -9.44 2.40
CA ILE A 84 -14.51 -9.96 1.44
C ILE A 84 -13.12 -9.41 1.71
N MET A 85 -12.99 -8.10 2.00
CA MET A 85 -11.70 -7.50 2.37
C MET A 85 -11.10 -8.15 3.62
N ILE A 86 -11.90 -8.28 4.69
CA ILE A 86 -11.43 -8.87 5.95
C ILE A 86 -11.01 -10.33 5.74
N ILE A 87 -11.77 -11.10 4.97
CA ILE A 87 -11.38 -12.47 4.61
C ILE A 87 -10.07 -12.46 3.81
N GLY A 88 -9.93 -11.58 2.82
CA GLY A 88 -8.70 -11.43 2.03
C GLY A 88 -7.47 -11.18 2.90
N LEU A 89 -7.58 -10.26 3.88
CA LEU A 89 -6.51 -9.97 4.84
C LEU A 89 -6.17 -11.19 5.72
N ASN A 90 -7.20 -11.89 6.22
CA ASN A 90 -7.03 -13.09 7.06
C ASN A 90 -6.51 -14.32 6.31
N THR A 91 -6.69 -14.40 4.99
CA THR A 91 -6.19 -15.51 4.15
C THR A 91 -4.71 -15.35 3.73
N SER A 92 -4.01 -14.32 4.22
CA SER A 92 -2.66 -13.96 3.76
C SER A 92 -1.51 -14.85 4.28
N GLU A 93 -1.74 -16.16 4.45
CA GLU A 93 -0.65 -17.10 4.18
C GLU A 93 -0.46 -17.17 2.66
N LYS A 94 0.48 -16.36 2.16
CA LYS A 94 0.97 -16.35 0.76
C LYS A 94 -0.06 -15.92 -0.29
N ASN A 95 -0.14 -14.62 -0.54
CA ASN A 95 -0.59 -14.15 -1.85
C ASN A 95 0.51 -13.33 -2.50
N VAL A 96 0.83 -13.66 -3.75
CA VAL A 96 1.91 -13.07 -4.58
C VAL A 96 1.67 -11.56 -4.86
N LEU A 97 0.53 -11.03 -4.42
CA LEU A 97 0.16 -9.62 -4.50
C LEU A 97 0.33 -8.87 -3.16
N SER A 98 0.77 -9.55 -2.10
CA SER A 98 0.91 -9.01 -0.73
C SER A 98 2.25 -8.29 -0.46
N GLU A 99 3.01 -7.92 -1.48
CA GLU A 99 4.21 -7.06 -1.34
C GLU A 99 3.89 -5.56 -1.33
N SER A 100 2.62 -5.17 -1.51
CA SER A 100 2.19 -3.77 -1.37
C SER A 100 1.85 -3.37 0.08
N ARG A 101 2.13 -4.23 1.08
CA ARG A 101 1.96 -3.86 2.50
C ARG A 101 2.76 -2.60 2.78
N LEU A 102 2.01 -1.57 3.13
CA LEU A 102 2.41 -0.30 3.71
C LEU A 102 3.10 -0.53 5.07
N LYS A 103 4.20 -1.28 5.10
CA LYS A 103 5.21 -1.03 6.14
C LYS A 103 5.58 0.43 5.96
N GLU A 104 5.58 1.21 7.04
CA GLU A 104 6.23 2.51 7.07
C GLU A 104 7.55 2.41 6.30
N ARG A 105 7.53 3.00 5.10
CA ARG A 105 8.55 2.94 4.05
C ARG A 105 9.76 3.76 4.49
N SER A 106 10.37 3.41 5.62
CA SER A 106 11.60 4.02 6.13
C SER A 106 12.86 3.39 5.52
N ASP A 107 12.73 2.28 4.79
CA ASP A 107 13.87 1.64 4.14
C ASP A 107 14.14 2.26 2.77
N ASP A 108 15.21 3.06 2.65
CA ASP A 108 15.73 3.52 1.34
C ASP A 108 15.95 2.36 0.35
N ALA A 109 16.04 1.12 0.84
CA ALA A 109 16.15 -0.11 0.05
C ALA A 109 14.99 -0.33 -0.93
N TRP A 110 13.72 -0.17 -0.52
CA TRP A 110 12.61 -0.39 -1.45
C TRP A 110 12.56 0.70 -2.52
N ARG A 111 12.98 1.92 -2.17
CA ARG A 111 13.05 3.04 -3.13
C ARG A 111 14.13 2.80 -4.18
N ALA A 112 15.29 2.28 -3.76
CA ALA A 112 16.35 1.88 -4.65
C ALA A 112 15.91 0.75 -5.59
N GLN A 113 15.19 -0.25 -5.06
CA GLN A 113 14.63 -1.37 -5.84
C GLN A 113 13.65 -0.87 -6.92
N GLU A 114 12.72 0.01 -6.55
CA GLU A 114 11.72 0.53 -7.48
C GLU A 114 12.36 1.38 -8.60
N LEU A 115 13.36 2.17 -8.24
CA LEU A 115 14.13 2.94 -9.21
C LEU A 115 14.95 2.04 -10.14
N GLN A 116 15.50 0.92 -9.64
CA GLN A 116 16.17 -0.08 -10.47
C GLN A 116 15.19 -0.73 -11.46
N ASN A 117 13.97 -1.08 -11.03
CA ASN A 117 12.94 -1.61 -11.91
C ASN A 117 12.58 -0.60 -13.01
N LEU A 118 12.35 0.66 -12.67
CA LEU A 118 12.04 1.71 -13.64
C LEU A 118 13.17 1.90 -14.67
N LEU A 119 14.43 1.87 -14.23
CA LEU A 119 15.58 1.95 -15.13
C LEU A 119 15.70 0.71 -16.03
N GLN A 120 15.45 -0.48 -15.49
CA GLN A 120 15.41 -1.72 -16.25
C GLN A 120 14.29 -1.71 -17.30
N GLU A 121 13.12 -1.16 -17.01
CA GLU A 121 12.03 -1.02 -17.98
C GLU A 121 12.37 -0.02 -19.09
N GLN A 122 13.02 1.11 -18.75
CA GLN A 122 13.33 2.18 -19.71
C GLN A 122 14.53 1.89 -20.60
N PHE A 123 15.47 1.08 -20.12
CA PHE A 123 16.73 0.80 -20.81
C PHE A 123 16.95 -0.69 -21.12
N GLY A 124 16.11 -1.58 -20.60
CA GLY A 124 16.20 -3.02 -20.82
C GLY A 124 17.60 -3.54 -20.48
N ASN A 125 18.15 -4.32 -21.40
CA ASN A 125 19.48 -4.95 -21.26
C ASN A 125 20.65 -3.95 -21.21
N SER A 126 20.42 -2.67 -21.50
CA SER A 126 21.46 -1.64 -21.36
C SER A 126 21.66 -1.18 -19.91
N PHE A 127 20.77 -1.55 -18.99
CA PHE A 127 20.93 -1.29 -17.57
C PHE A 127 21.62 -2.46 -16.86
N SER A 128 22.45 -2.15 -15.87
CA SER A 128 23.13 -3.15 -15.04
C SER A 128 23.35 -2.59 -13.64
N VAL A 129 23.22 -3.45 -12.64
CA VAL A 129 23.43 -3.11 -11.23
C VAL A 129 24.85 -3.53 -10.84
N ASP A 130 25.60 -2.68 -10.14
CA ASP A 130 26.96 -3.01 -9.70
C ASP A 130 26.87 -3.91 -8.46
N GLU A 131 26.98 -5.22 -8.66
CA GLU A 131 27.14 -6.21 -7.59
C GLU A 131 28.55 -6.14 -7.00
N LYS A 132 28.78 -5.16 -6.12
CA LYS A 132 30.00 -5.08 -5.32
C LYS A 132 29.65 -5.03 -3.85
N ASP A 133 29.40 -6.22 -3.30
CA ASP A 133 29.71 -6.67 -1.92
C ASP A 133 28.70 -7.76 -1.53
N GLU A 134 29.15 -9.02 -1.48
CA GLU A 134 28.40 -10.22 -1.08
C GLU A 134 27.87 -10.20 0.38
N LYS A 135 27.88 -9.04 1.04
CA LYS A 135 27.49 -8.86 2.46
C LYS A 135 26.52 -7.71 2.71
N LYS A 136 25.99 -7.05 1.69
CA LYS A 136 24.90 -6.08 1.84
C LYS A 136 23.79 -6.40 0.86
N GLU A 137 22.60 -6.56 1.40
CA GLU A 137 21.36 -6.98 0.72
C GLU A 137 20.87 -5.99 -0.37
N ASN A 138 21.62 -4.91 -0.66
CA ASN A 138 21.26 -3.91 -1.67
C ASN A 138 22.50 -3.34 -2.38
N ALA A 139 22.53 -3.43 -3.70
CA ALA A 139 23.55 -2.81 -4.53
C ALA A 139 23.44 -1.28 -4.48
N LYS A 140 24.57 -0.60 -4.25
CA LYS A 140 24.58 0.85 -4.05
C LYS A 140 24.48 1.66 -5.35
N ASN A 141 24.99 1.11 -6.44
CA ASN A 141 25.12 1.82 -7.71
C ASN A 141 24.61 0.97 -8.88
N GLY A 142 24.24 1.63 -9.97
CA GLY A 142 23.92 1.01 -11.25
C GLY A 142 24.48 1.81 -12.42
N SER A 143 24.46 1.22 -13.60
CA SER A 143 24.91 1.89 -14.81
C SER A 143 24.04 1.59 -16.02
N VAL A 144 23.95 2.56 -16.93
CA VAL A 144 23.28 2.43 -18.23
C VAL A 144 24.33 2.59 -19.31
N THR A 145 24.50 1.59 -20.17
CA THR A 145 25.46 1.59 -21.27
C THR A 145 24.73 1.47 -22.61
N ILE A 146 24.85 2.51 -23.45
CA ILE A 146 24.29 2.54 -24.81
C ILE A 146 25.41 2.90 -25.78
N GLY A 147 25.89 1.90 -26.53
CA GLY A 147 27.04 2.05 -27.42
C GLY A 147 28.31 2.44 -26.64
N LYS A 148 28.89 3.60 -26.95
CA LYS A 148 30.06 4.17 -26.23
C LYS A 148 29.66 5.07 -25.05
N SER A 149 28.36 5.34 -24.89
CA SER A 149 27.86 6.19 -23.82
C SER A 149 27.61 5.38 -22.57
N LYS A 150 28.03 5.89 -21.41
CA LYS A 150 27.82 5.27 -20.10
C LYS A 150 27.32 6.32 -19.12
N ALA A 151 26.33 5.95 -18.32
CA ALA A 151 25.82 6.70 -17.18
C ALA A 151 25.97 5.85 -15.92
N ILE A 152 26.40 6.45 -14.81
CA ILE A 152 26.56 5.81 -13.50
C ILE A 152 25.62 6.49 -12.51
N ILE A 153 24.85 5.71 -11.78
CA ILE A 153 23.77 6.14 -10.90
C ILE A 153 24.09 5.62 -9.49
N ASP A 154 23.94 6.49 -8.50
CA ASP A 154 23.97 6.13 -7.07
C ASP A 154 22.54 6.08 -6.56
N PHE A 155 22.11 4.89 -6.12
CA PHE A 155 20.76 4.66 -5.62
C PHE A 155 20.57 5.15 -4.19
N SER A 156 21.65 5.29 -3.42
CA SER A 156 21.59 5.83 -2.05
C SER A 156 21.25 7.32 -2.09
N THR A 157 21.78 8.05 -3.09
CA THR A 157 21.52 9.48 -3.25
C THR A 157 20.49 9.81 -4.33
N MET A 158 20.04 8.82 -5.11
CA MET A 158 19.20 8.96 -6.30
C MET A 158 19.72 10.04 -7.26
N LYS A 159 21.02 9.98 -7.56
CA LYS A 159 21.69 10.95 -8.41
C LYS A 159 22.53 10.26 -9.47
N LEU A 160 22.65 10.94 -10.60
CA LEU A 160 23.62 10.61 -11.62
C LEU A 160 25.00 11.03 -11.12
N VAL A 161 25.91 10.07 -10.99
CA VAL A 161 27.29 10.25 -10.52
C VAL A 161 28.17 10.72 -11.67
N ASP A 162 28.06 10.05 -12.82
CA ASP A 162 28.85 10.36 -14.01
C ASP A 162 28.07 10.01 -15.28
N CYS A 163 28.27 10.80 -16.33
CA CYS A 163 27.77 10.47 -17.66
C CYS A 163 28.56 11.21 -18.74
N ASN A 164 29.00 10.46 -19.75
CA ASN A 164 29.77 11.00 -20.87
C ASN A 164 28.92 11.46 -22.07
N SER A 165 27.59 11.55 -21.92
CA SER A 165 26.65 11.82 -23.02
C SER A 165 25.46 12.67 -22.57
N ASN A 166 25.32 13.87 -23.15
CA ASN A 166 24.25 14.81 -22.78
C ASN A 166 22.83 14.27 -23.03
N PRO A 167 22.53 13.60 -24.17
CA PRO A 167 21.21 12.99 -24.38
C PRO A 167 20.88 11.89 -23.37
N LEU A 168 21.87 11.03 -23.05
CA LEU A 168 21.69 9.96 -22.08
C LEU A 168 21.50 10.54 -20.67
N LYS A 169 22.33 11.53 -20.31
CA LYS A 169 22.22 12.28 -19.07
C LYS A 169 20.82 12.83 -18.87
N GLY A 170 20.28 13.56 -19.85
CA GLY A 170 18.94 14.14 -19.75
C GLY A 170 17.83 13.09 -19.55
N ARG A 171 17.91 11.94 -20.24
CA ARG A 171 16.96 10.83 -20.03
C ARG A 171 17.08 10.23 -18.63
N VAL A 172 18.29 9.95 -18.16
CA VAL A 172 18.52 9.34 -16.84
C VAL A 172 18.10 10.30 -15.72
N GLU A 173 18.44 11.58 -15.82
CA GLU A 173 18.03 12.60 -14.84
C GLU A 173 16.51 12.76 -14.78
N SER A 174 15.82 12.72 -15.92
CA SER A 174 14.35 12.75 -15.98
C SER A 174 13.73 11.55 -15.25
N ILE A 175 14.26 10.35 -15.48
CA ILE A 175 13.79 9.13 -14.80
C ILE A 175 14.04 9.21 -13.28
N LEU A 176 15.19 9.74 -12.87
CA LEU A 176 15.51 9.96 -11.46
C LEU A 176 14.55 10.96 -10.81
N ASP A 177 14.16 12.04 -11.51
CA ASP A 177 13.17 13.01 -11.02
C ASP A 177 11.77 12.40 -10.88
N ILE A 178 11.37 11.57 -11.84
CA ILE A 178 10.11 10.80 -11.79
C ILE A 178 10.14 9.84 -10.60
N GLY A 179 11.21 9.06 -10.43
CA GLY A 179 11.36 8.12 -9.32
C GLY A 179 11.29 8.80 -7.95
N LYS A 180 11.85 10.00 -7.80
CA LYS A 180 11.72 10.79 -6.56
C LYS A 180 10.27 11.19 -6.28
N LYS A 181 9.52 11.60 -7.31
CA LYS A 181 8.10 11.99 -7.17
C LYS A 181 7.21 10.79 -6.85
N LEU A 182 7.41 9.65 -7.51
CA LEU A 182 6.65 8.42 -7.27
C LEU A 182 6.88 7.83 -5.86
N THR A 183 8.03 8.13 -5.25
CA THR A 183 8.39 7.66 -3.91
C THR A 183 8.08 8.66 -2.80
N THR A 184 7.49 9.81 -3.15
CA THR A 184 7.00 10.81 -2.20
C THR A 184 5.56 10.45 -1.80
N PRO A 185 5.21 10.39 -0.51
CA PRO A 185 3.83 10.14 -0.09
C PRO A 185 2.90 11.21 -0.68
N LEU A 186 1.72 10.77 -1.15
CA LEU A 186 0.66 11.65 -1.62
C LEU A 186 0.13 12.45 -0.42
N CYS A 187 0.54 13.71 -0.30
CA CYS A 187 -0.02 14.67 0.65
C CYS A 187 -1.49 14.98 0.34
#